data_AF-A0A090MCS8-F1
#
_entry.id   AF-A0A090MCS8-F1
#
_cell.length_a   1.000
_cell.length_b   1.000
_cell.length_c   1.000
_cell.angle_alpha   90.00
_cell.angle_beta   90.00
_cell.angle_gamma   90.00
#
_symmetry.space_group_name_H-M   'P 1'
#
loop_
_entity.id
_entity.type
_entity.pdbx_description
1 polymer ?
#
loop_
_entity_poly.entity_id
_entity_poly.type
_entity_poly.pdbx_seq_one_letter_code
_entity_poly.pdbx_strand_id
1 'polypeptide(L)'
;MTDPLQDEQEWERQLKDHDPKNPLIVRIRSTEEQQSTLTVAKSSFLSEVNVSSAEWNNLNLELLFMETHLPEFARDEQTRAIEVEESVLVPKVAIPSAEHRVTPVTTPVHRAILVGDGFNGAVSVTSVPAEGEESVLKVVDLKGVDPKQVDAPFETVNVSAADKGLSLFRKSSSNAIQYERLWFDSNVPALTTWLKSGVSSSDETTKPAVRGLVSSLLNNVLARCELENRREIKHIYQEESTVGQEPAFSPSLNRAVGEWSQNAHAELQDELDLAFTGRRWRKLGWWQLFLRVDDVAMLTNEMLNQRFLPTAERELVYLTGQIAQAAKADQKYPQPYSASRPNHDLKQLTSGEMEPFVSADTRPGLPKWPGHIAFTRRYLQNETVPALQALAQRLVVQSLGTSGLTTSLGVLVYLSDFSIFEAGAVAALGVAWSASRLQKKWDAARSFWEGEVREEGRKALRGVEESVAVVTNSEKPQERVVVEQKGDELNEIRELVAKAQEALGRMK
;
A
#
# COMPACT_ATOMS: atom_id res chain seq x y z
N MET A 1 1.70 51.53 17.98
CA MET A 1 3.08 51.37 18.53
C MET A 1 3.75 52.72 18.67
N THR A 2 3.51 53.65 17.75
CA THR A 2 3.97 55.04 17.88
C THR A 2 3.30 55.76 19.05
N ASP A 3 4.10 56.45 19.88
CA ASP A 3 3.61 57.35 20.93
C ASP A 3 3.27 58.71 20.29
N PRO A 4 1.99 59.13 20.28
CA PRO A 4 1.59 60.39 19.66
C PRO A 4 2.09 61.61 20.44
N LEU A 5 2.45 61.47 21.72
CA LEU A 5 2.97 62.56 22.56
C LEU A 5 4.42 62.92 22.25
N GLN A 6 5.15 62.03 21.56
CA GLN A 6 6.54 62.23 21.20
C GLN A 6 6.67 62.64 19.73
N ASP A 7 7.70 63.43 19.45
CA ASP A 7 8.12 63.73 18.09
C ASP A 7 8.50 62.44 17.35
N GLU A 8 8.53 62.52 16.02
CA GLU A 8 8.90 61.40 15.15
C GLU A 8 10.27 60.83 15.57
N GLN A 9 10.27 59.57 16.01
CA GLN A 9 11.45 58.90 16.52
C GLN A 9 12.31 58.34 15.38
N GLU A 10 13.60 58.10 15.63
CA GLU A 10 14.56 57.68 14.60
C GLU A 10 14.17 56.36 13.93
N TRP A 11 13.63 55.40 14.68
CA TRP A 11 13.17 54.13 14.13
C TRP A 11 11.97 54.30 13.19
N GLU A 12 11.13 55.32 13.36
CA GLU A 12 10.01 55.60 12.44
C GLU A 12 10.54 56.00 11.06
N ARG A 13 11.61 56.79 11.03
CA ARG A 13 12.30 57.16 9.79
C ARG A 13 12.99 55.95 9.15
N GLN A 14 13.67 55.13 9.96
CA GLN A 14 14.32 53.91 9.48
C GLN A 14 13.31 52.94 8.84
N LEU A 15 12.12 52.78 9.43
CA LEU A 15 11.06 51.95 8.84
C LEU A 15 10.46 52.54 7.57
N LYS A 16 10.34 53.88 7.49
CA LYS A 16 9.80 54.57 6.31
C LYS A 16 10.73 54.50 5.10
N ASP A 17 12.04 54.52 5.34
CA ASP A 17 13.07 54.47 4.30
C ASP A 17 13.47 53.01 3.95
N HIS A 18 12.92 52.02 4.65
CA HIS A 18 13.25 50.60 4.47
C HIS A 18 12.62 50.02 3.20
N ASP A 19 13.41 49.27 2.41
CA ASP A 19 12.89 48.54 1.25
C ASP A 19 12.22 47.23 1.71
N PRO A 20 10.90 47.04 1.50
CA PRO A 20 10.16 45.85 1.95
C PRO A 20 10.67 44.54 1.37
N LYS A 21 11.43 44.57 0.26
CA LYS A 21 12.07 43.39 -0.33
C LYS A 21 13.15 42.79 0.56
N ASN A 22 13.74 43.59 1.44
CA ASN A 22 14.76 43.13 2.38
C ASN A 22 14.09 42.78 3.71
N PRO A 23 14.25 41.54 4.22
CA PRO A 23 13.67 41.13 5.50
C PRO A 23 14.28 41.93 6.65
N LEU A 24 13.43 42.40 7.57
CA LEU A 24 13.78 43.23 8.72
C LEU A 24 13.18 42.65 10.01
N ILE A 25 13.98 42.58 11.07
CA ILE A 25 13.50 42.21 12.41
C ILE A 25 13.28 43.47 13.23
N VAL A 26 12.06 43.64 13.75
CA VAL A 26 11.71 44.73 14.68
C VAL A 26 11.54 44.16 16.08
N ARG A 27 12.42 44.52 17.01
CA ARG A 27 12.37 44.08 18.41
C ARG A 27 11.80 45.19 19.28
N ILE A 28 10.79 44.87 20.08
CA ILE A 28 10.13 45.84 20.97
C ILE A 28 10.56 45.55 22.41
N ARG A 29 11.38 46.45 22.98
CA ARG A 29 12.01 46.30 24.29
C ARG A 29 12.25 47.65 24.97
N SER A 30 12.37 47.65 26.29
CA SER A 30 12.71 48.87 27.04
C SER A 30 14.13 49.36 26.72
N THR A 31 14.34 50.68 26.74
CA THR A 31 15.65 51.31 26.51
C THR A 31 16.72 50.87 27.52
N GLU A 32 16.31 50.48 28.75
CA GLU A 32 17.21 49.94 29.78
C GLU A 32 17.65 48.49 29.49
N GLU A 33 16.78 47.70 28.86
CA GLU A 33 17.04 46.31 28.45
C GLU A 33 17.94 46.25 27.20
N GLN A 34 17.87 47.28 26.36
CA GLN A 34 18.76 47.45 25.20
C GLN A 34 20.23 47.61 25.62
N GLN A 35 20.50 48.16 26.80
CA GLN A 35 21.86 48.41 27.29
C GLN A 35 22.42 47.27 28.17
N SER A 36 21.56 46.42 28.73
CA SER A 36 21.92 45.39 29.72
C SER A 36 22.03 43.97 29.17
N THR A 37 21.55 43.72 27.95
CA THR A 37 21.69 42.40 27.32
C THR A 37 23.01 42.31 26.56
N LEU A 38 23.94 41.49 27.06
CA LEU A 38 25.04 40.95 26.25
C LEU A 38 24.43 40.27 25.03
N THR A 39 24.47 40.94 23.87
CA THR A 39 24.15 40.33 22.59
C THR A 39 25.14 39.19 22.38
N VAL A 40 24.76 37.96 22.76
CA VAL A 40 25.41 36.77 22.23
C VAL A 40 25.25 36.92 20.72
N ALA A 41 26.35 37.25 20.05
CA ALA A 41 26.41 37.45 18.61
C ALA A 41 26.10 36.11 17.92
N LYS A 42 24.82 35.72 17.90
CA LYS A 42 24.28 34.86 16.86
C LYS A 42 24.26 35.74 15.63
N SER A 43 25.40 35.79 14.93
CA SER A 43 25.60 36.33 13.58
C SER A 43 24.29 36.76 12.88
N SER A 44 23.80 37.98 13.15
CA SER A 44 22.56 38.45 12.55
C SER A 44 22.89 38.97 11.16
N PHE A 45 22.71 38.10 10.16
CA PHE A 45 22.84 38.45 8.75
C PHE A 45 21.63 39.28 8.23
N LEU A 46 20.72 39.66 9.12
CA LEU A 46 19.49 40.40 8.86
C LEU A 46 19.54 41.75 9.56
N SER A 47 18.96 42.77 8.93
CA SER A 47 18.81 44.09 9.53
C SER A 47 17.87 44.02 10.74
N GLU A 48 18.25 44.68 11.83
CA GLU A 48 17.45 44.73 13.06
C GLU A 48 17.19 46.18 13.48
N VAL A 49 15.96 46.48 13.90
CA VAL A 49 15.55 47.77 14.44
C VAL A 49 14.95 47.55 15.83
N ASN A 50 15.40 48.34 16.81
CA ASN A 50 14.89 48.29 18.18
C ASN A 50 13.90 49.43 18.40
N VAL A 51 12.72 49.10 18.90
CA VAL A 51 11.63 50.04 19.19
C VAL A 51 11.32 50.00 20.69
N SER A 52 11.18 51.18 21.30
CA SER A 52 10.76 51.31 22.70
C SER A 52 9.40 51.98 22.74
N SER A 53 8.43 51.32 23.36
CA SER A 53 7.07 51.84 23.54
C SER A 53 6.51 51.39 24.88
N ALA A 54 6.10 52.33 25.72
CA ALA A 54 5.59 52.06 27.07
C ALA A 54 4.47 51.00 27.11
N GLU A 55 3.55 51.03 26.14
CA GLU A 55 2.45 50.07 26.06
C GLU A 55 2.85 48.63 25.67
N TRP A 56 4.03 48.45 25.07
CA TRP A 56 4.42 47.20 24.41
C TRP A 56 5.72 46.58 24.97
N ASN A 57 6.51 47.35 25.72
CA ASN A 57 7.81 46.91 26.25
C ASN A 57 7.71 45.64 27.11
N ASN A 58 6.63 45.47 27.88
CA ASN A 58 6.46 44.32 28.77
C ASN A 58 6.04 43.03 28.04
N LEU A 59 5.82 43.08 26.72
CA LEU A 59 5.25 41.96 25.96
C LEU A 59 6.31 41.12 25.22
N ASN A 60 7.59 41.53 25.24
CA ASN A 60 8.72 40.83 24.59
C ASN A 60 8.42 40.45 23.13
N LEU A 61 8.00 41.45 22.34
CA LEU A 61 7.59 41.24 20.96
C LEU A 61 8.77 41.33 20.00
N GLU A 62 8.81 40.38 19.07
CA GLU A 62 9.71 40.37 17.93
C GLU A 62 8.86 40.20 16.67
N LEU A 63 8.99 41.14 15.73
CA LEU A 63 8.24 41.16 14.48
C LEU A 63 9.20 40.92 13.32
N LEU A 64 8.83 40.01 12.43
CA LEU A 64 9.51 39.81 11.16
C LEU A 64 8.73 40.57 10.08
N PHE A 65 9.33 41.59 9.48
CA PHE A 65 8.79 42.34 8.37
C PHE A 65 9.45 41.88 7.07
N MET A 66 8.65 41.38 6.13
CA MET A 66 9.14 40.95 4.81
C MET A 66 8.00 40.91 3.79
N GLU A 67 8.36 41.07 2.52
CA GLU A 67 7.47 40.71 1.41
C GLU A 67 7.33 39.18 1.33
N THR A 68 6.10 38.69 1.16
CA THR A 68 5.81 37.26 0.97
C THR A 68 5.15 37.04 -0.39
N HIS A 69 5.54 35.95 -1.06
CA HIS A 69 4.94 35.54 -2.31
C HIS A 69 4.00 34.36 -2.03
N LEU A 70 2.71 34.58 -2.24
CA LEU A 70 1.71 33.53 -2.11
C LEU A 70 1.78 32.58 -3.31
N PRO A 71 1.67 31.26 -3.11
CA PRO A 71 1.68 30.30 -4.21
C PRO A 71 0.44 30.47 -5.11
N GLU A 72 0.64 30.87 -6.37
CA GLU A 72 -0.44 31.13 -7.34
C GLU A 72 -1.04 29.84 -7.97
N PHE A 73 -0.33 28.69 -7.89
CA PHE A 73 -0.64 27.51 -8.70
C PHE A 73 -0.57 26.18 -7.92
N ALA A 74 -1.52 25.88 -7.04
CA ALA A 74 -1.77 24.49 -6.64
C ALA A 74 -2.97 23.88 -7.38
N ARG A 75 -3.00 22.57 -7.58
CA ARG A 75 -4.03 21.89 -8.42
C ARG A 75 -5.33 21.59 -7.66
N ASP A 76 -5.34 21.77 -6.34
CA ASP A 76 -6.43 21.40 -5.41
C ASP A 76 -6.53 22.44 -4.28
N GLU A 77 -7.76 22.80 -3.87
CA GLU A 77 -8.07 23.88 -2.91
C GLU A 77 -7.50 23.57 -1.52
N GLN A 78 -7.59 22.31 -1.07
CA GLN A 78 -7.00 21.87 0.20
C GLN A 78 -5.47 21.96 0.22
N THR A 79 -4.82 21.64 -0.92
CA THR A 79 -3.35 21.73 -1.01
C THR A 79 -2.90 23.19 -1.00
N ARG A 80 -3.64 24.06 -1.70
CA ARG A 80 -3.41 25.51 -1.67
C ARG A 80 -3.48 26.04 -0.25
N ALA A 81 -4.51 25.65 0.51
CA ALA A 81 -4.69 26.14 1.87
C ALA A 81 -3.48 25.86 2.76
N ILE A 82 -3.00 24.62 2.73
CA ILE A 82 -1.84 24.15 3.51
C ILE A 82 -0.56 24.89 3.10
N GLU A 83 -0.29 25.00 1.80
CA GLU A 83 0.91 25.66 1.26
C GLU A 83 0.92 27.16 1.55
N VAL A 84 -0.24 27.80 1.43
CA VAL A 84 -0.42 29.22 1.74
C VAL A 84 -0.21 29.47 3.23
N GLU A 85 -0.85 28.70 4.11
CA GLU A 85 -0.68 28.84 5.56
C GLU A 85 0.78 28.64 5.98
N GLU A 86 1.46 27.62 5.44
CA GLU A 86 2.88 27.37 5.71
C GLU A 86 3.78 28.49 5.18
N SER A 87 3.49 29.07 4.01
CA SER A 87 4.26 30.20 3.46
C SER A 87 4.17 31.46 4.34
N VAL A 88 3.06 31.61 5.07
CA VAL A 88 2.78 32.76 5.94
C VAL A 88 3.30 32.53 7.37
N LEU A 89 3.11 31.33 7.94
CA LEU A 89 3.54 31.01 9.30
C LEU A 89 4.99 30.49 9.39
N VAL A 90 5.54 29.97 8.31
CA VAL A 90 6.94 29.51 8.21
C VAL A 90 7.63 30.16 7.01
N PRO A 91 7.76 31.51 7.02
CA PRO A 91 8.39 32.21 5.93
C PRO A 91 9.84 31.77 5.72
N LYS A 92 10.28 31.79 4.46
CA LYS A 92 11.66 31.49 4.07
C LYS A 92 12.40 32.80 3.84
N VAL A 93 13.29 33.12 4.77
CA VAL A 93 14.09 34.33 4.72
C VAL A 93 15.40 34.05 3.97
N ALA A 94 15.64 34.83 2.92
CA ALA A 94 16.86 34.80 2.14
C ALA A 94 18.03 35.39 2.95
N ILE A 95 18.95 34.54 3.40
CA ILE A 95 20.16 34.98 4.12
C ILE A 95 21.37 34.95 3.19
N PRO A 96 22.13 36.05 3.02
CA PRO A 96 23.38 36.04 2.28
C PRO A 96 24.43 35.21 3.04
N SER A 97 24.89 34.10 2.43
CA SER A 97 25.83 33.15 3.05
C SER A 97 27.26 33.31 2.54
N ALA A 98 27.45 33.72 1.28
CA ALA A 98 28.74 34.04 0.66
C ALA A 98 28.53 35.03 -0.49
N GLU A 99 29.60 35.57 -1.08
CA GLU A 99 29.51 36.46 -2.24
C GLU A 99 28.71 35.78 -3.37
N HIS A 100 27.54 36.35 -3.68
CA HIS A 100 26.54 35.85 -4.63
C HIS A 100 25.81 34.53 -4.27
N ARG A 101 25.82 34.08 -3.00
CA ARG A 101 25.00 32.94 -2.56
C ARG A 101 24.02 33.33 -1.45
N VAL A 102 22.76 33.04 -1.70
CA VAL A 102 21.65 33.22 -0.75
C VAL A 102 21.18 31.85 -0.30
N THR A 103 21.17 31.61 1.00
CA THR A 103 20.59 30.40 1.61
C THR A 103 19.23 30.76 2.20
N PRO A 104 18.13 30.14 1.75
CA PRO A 104 16.84 30.34 2.38
C PRO A 104 16.82 29.65 3.75
N VAL A 105 16.46 30.39 4.79
CA VAL A 105 16.30 29.89 6.15
C VAL A 105 14.83 30.00 6.54
N THR A 106 14.25 28.90 7.01
CA THR A 106 12.88 28.88 7.54
C THR A 106 12.83 29.58 8.89
N THR A 107 12.01 30.61 9.01
CA THR A 107 11.84 31.41 10.23
C THR A 107 10.39 31.33 10.70
N PRO A 108 10.00 30.31 11.47
CA PRO A 108 8.63 30.14 11.94
C PRO A 108 8.18 31.31 12.83
N VAL A 109 6.94 31.75 12.65
CA VAL A 109 6.30 32.82 13.43
C VAL A 109 5.06 32.28 14.15
N HIS A 110 4.71 32.91 15.29
CA HIS A 110 3.54 32.49 16.07
C HIS A 110 2.23 33.00 15.47
N ARG A 111 2.26 34.19 14.89
CA ARG A 111 1.14 34.86 14.24
C ARG A 111 1.65 35.69 13.08
N ALA A 112 0.81 35.89 12.08
CA ALA A 112 1.14 36.70 10.92
C ALA A 112 0.02 37.69 10.61
N ILE A 113 0.40 38.90 10.19
CA ILE A 113 -0.51 39.89 9.61
C ILE A 113 -0.16 39.99 8.14
N LEU A 114 -1.05 39.53 7.28
CA LEU A 114 -0.91 39.64 5.83
C LEU A 114 -1.51 40.96 5.37
N VAL A 115 -0.67 41.84 4.83
CA VAL A 115 -1.07 43.19 4.42
C VAL A 115 -1.14 43.26 2.89
N GLY A 116 -2.30 43.62 2.35
CA GLY A 116 -2.52 43.92 0.94
C GLY A 116 -2.65 45.43 0.70
N ASP A 117 -2.11 45.92 -0.42
CA ASP A 117 -2.29 47.31 -0.86
C ASP A 117 -3.40 47.43 -1.91
N GLY A 118 -4.41 48.25 -1.61
CA GLY A 118 -5.48 48.58 -2.53
C GLY A 118 -6.33 47.39 -2.98
N PHE A 119 -6.98 47.55 -4.12
CA PHE A 119 -7.86 46.52 -4.68
C PHE A 119 -7.09 45.27 -5.14
N ASN A 120 -5.89 45.44 -5.70
CA ASN A 120 -5.05 44.30 -6.12
C ASN A 120 -4.61 43.47 -4.90
N GLY A 121 -4.23 44.13 -3.81
CA GLY A 121 -3.95 43.49 -2.54
C GLY A 121 -5.17 42.76 -1.98
N ALA A 122 -6.37 43.32 -2.10
CA ALA A 122 -7.62 42.65 -1.69
C ALA A 122 -7.83 41.32 -2.42
N VAL A 123 -7.62 41.28 -3.74
CA VAL A 123 -7.75 40.05 -4.53
C VAL A 123 -6.72 39.01 -4.09
N SER A 124 -5.45 39.41 -3.91
CA SER A 124 -4.39 38.51 -3.46
C SER A 124 -4.65 37.94 -2.07
N VAL A 125 -5.09 38.76 -1.12
CA VAL A 125 -5.37 38.34 0.26
C VAL A 125 -6.61 37.44 0.35
N THR A 126 -7.60 37.63 -0.53
CA THR A 126 -8.80 36.76 -0.59
C THR A 126 -8.45 35.34 -1.04
N SER A 127 -7.34 35.14 -1.76
CA SER A 127 -6.88 33.80 -2.14
C SER A 127 -6.38 32.96 -0.95
N VAL A 128 -6.13 33.59 0.20
CA VAL A 128 -5.76 32.89 1.43
C VAL A 128 -7.04 32.33 2.08
N PRO A 129 -7.10 31.04 2.46
CA PRO A 129 -8.26 30.46 3.14
C PRO A 129 -8.55 31.13 4.48
N ALA A 130 -9.81 31.11 4.92
CA ALA A 130 -10.23 31.71 6.19
C ALA A 130 -9.93 30.84 7.42
N GLU A 131 -9.52 29.58 7.23
CA GLU A 131 -9.17 28.70 8.35
C GLU A 131 -7.88 29.22 9.02
N GLY A 132 -7.99 29.64 10.29
CA GLY A 132 -6.84 30.12 11.07
C GLY A 132 -6.86 31.60 11.48
N GLU A 133 -8.02 32.27 11.56
CA GLU A 133 -8.14 33.69 11.98
C GLU A 133 -7.45 34.05 13.31
N GLU A 134 -7.23 33.05 14.19
CA GLU A 134 -6.46 33.23 15.42
C GLU A 134 -4.95 33.43 15.15
N SER A 135 -4.39 32.80 14.12
CA SER A 135 -2.96 32.82 13.78
C SER A 135 -2.63 33.79 12.64
N VAL A 136 -3.50 33.92 11.63
CA VAL A 136 -3.29 34.77 10.45
C VAL A 136 -4.39 35.81 10.35
N LEU A 137 -4.02 37.09 10.43
CA LEU A 137 -4.94 38.21 10.18
C LEU A 137 -4.71 38.77 8.78
N LYS A 138 -5.79 38.98 8.04
CA LYS A 138 -5.79 39.54 6.69
C LYS A 138 -6.21 40.99 6.74
N VAL A 139 -5.38 41.88 6.22
CA VAL A 139 -5.58 43.33 6.29
C VAL A 139 -5.35 43.94 4.92
N VAL A 140 -6.22 44.85 4.48
CA VAL A 140 -6.06 45.57 3.22
C VAL A 140 -6.14 47.08 3.45
N ASP A 141 -5.16 47.84 2.93
CA ASP A 141 -5.24 49.30 2.90
C ASP A 141 -6.20 49.75 1.79
N LEU A 142 -7.42 50.15 2.16
CA LEU A 142 -8.44 50.68 1.26
C LEU A 142 -8.80 52.11 1.64
N LYS A 143 -8.52 53.04 0.73
CA LYS A 143 -8.79 54.46 0.95
C LYS A 143 -10.27 54.76 0.74
N GLY A 144 -10.92 55.32 1.77
CA GLY A 144 -12.28 55.86 1.66
C GLY A 144 -13.41 54.84 1.65
N VAL A 145 -13.14 53.61 2.10
CA VAL A 145 -14.13 52.55 2.24
C VAL A 145 -14.40 52.34 3.73
N ASP A 146 -15.68 52.33 4.12
CA ASP A 146 -16.05 52.06 5.51
C ASP A 146 -15.93 50.55 5.80
N PRO A 147 -15.21 50.14 6.86
CA PRO A 147 -15.03 48.73 7.21
C PRO A 147 -16.35 48.00 7.44
N LYS A 148 -17.37 48.70 7.92
CA LYS A 148 -18.71 48.14 8.20
C LYS A 148 -19.54 47.87 6.95
N GLN A 149 -19.13 48.37 5.79
CA GLN A 149 -19.86 48.22 4.53
C GLN A 149 -19.29 47.13 3.63
N VAL A 150 -18.13 46.56 4.00
CA VAL A 150 -17.44 45.53 3.22
C VAL A 150 -17.58 44.19 3.94
N ASP A 151 -18.47 43.35 3.44
CA ASP A 151 -18.58 41.95 3.86
C ASP A 151 -17.55 41.12 3.07
N ALA A 152 -16.31 41.10 3.55
CA ALA A 152 -15.19 40.42 2.90
C ALA A 152 -14.36 39.63 3.93
N PRO A 153 -13.62 38.59 3.52
CA PRO A 153 -12.82 37.76 4.40
C PRO A 153 -11.50 38.43 4.85
N PHE A 154 -11.47 39.75 4.95
CA PHE A 154 -10.33 40.56 5.38
C PHE A 154 -10.77 41.84 6.08
N GLU A 155 -9.94 42.33 6.99
CA GLU A 155 -10.12 43.63 7.64
C GLU A 155 -9.64 44.76 6.72
N THR A 156 -10.36 45.88 6.72
CA THR A 156 -9.94 47.07 5.98
C THR A 156 -9.32 48.08 6.93
N VAL A 157 -8.23 48.71 6.49
CA VAL A 157 -7.51 49.73 7.25
C VAL A 157 -7.30 50.93 6.35
N ASN A 158 -7.26 52.13 6.94
CA ASN A 158 -6.95 53.36 6.24
C ASN A 158 -5.68 53.98 6.84
N VAL A 159 -4.53 53.57 6.31
CA VAL A 159 -3.22 54.01 6.83
C VAL A 159 -3.06 55.53 6.68
N SER A 160 -3.61 56.10 5.60
CA SER A 160 -3.58 57.53 5.34
C SER A 160 -4.36 58.37 6.37
N ALA A 161 -5.44 57.83 6.93
CA ALA A 161 -6.20 58.49 8.01
C ALA A 161 -5.44 58.44 9.34
N ALA A 162 -4.83 57.29 9.67
CA ALA A 162 -4.01 57.12 10.87
C ALA A 162 -2.81 58.08 10.88
N ASP A 163 -2.06 58.17 9.77
CA ASP A 163 -0.89 59.05 9.64
C ASP A 163 -1.29 60.54 9.73
N LYS A 164 -2.40 60.93 9.09
CA LYS A 164 -2.95 62.29 9.23
C LYS A 164 -3.32 62.60 10.67
N GLY A 165 -4.01 61.70 11.35
CA GLY A 165 -4.36 61.85 12.76
C GLY A 165 -3.11 62.07 13.62
N LEU A 166 -2.11 61.20 13.48
CA LEU A 166 -0.86 61.26 14.23
C LEU A 166 -0.12 62.58 13.97
N SER A 167 0.00 63.00 12.72
CA SER A 167 0.65 64.26 12.35
C SER A 167 -0.08 65.49 12.92
N LEU A 168 -1.42 65.46 13.00
CA LEU A 168 -2.22 66.55 13.57
C LEU A 168 -2.04 66.64 15.09
N PHE A 169 -1.98 65.50 15.77
CA PHE A 169 -1.75 65.46 17.20
C PHE A 169 -0.35 65.96 17.58
N ARG A 170 0.68 65.52 16.84
CA ARG A 170 2.07 65.99 17.04
C ARG A 170 2.22 67.50 16.82
N LYS A 171 1.44 68.09 15.90
CA LYS A 171 1.43 69.55 15.70
C LYS A 171 0.86 70.31 16.90
N SER A 172 -0.15 69.76 17.56
CA SER A 172 -0.75 70.35 18.76
C SER A 172 -1.66 69.35 19.46
N SER A 173 -1.51 69.23 20.78
CA SER A 173 -2.40 68.45 21.63
C SER A 173 -3.86 68.93 21.61
N SER A 174 -4.11 70.17 21.16
CA SER A 174 -5.47 70.69 20.93
C SER A 174 -6.25 69.91 19.86
N ASN A 175 -5.56 69.15 19.00
CA ASN A 175 -6.18 68.34 17.96
C ASN A 175 -6.55 66.92 18.43
N ALA A 176 -6.51 66.65 19.74
CA ALA A 176 -6.83 65.36 20.34
C ALA A 176 -8.12 64.72 19.82
N ILE A 177 -9.21 65.50 19.71
CA ILE A 177 -10.52 65.01 19.24
C ILE A 177 -10.44 64.57 17.77
N GLN A 178 -9.71 65.32 16.93
CA GLN A 178 -9.55 64.99 15.51
C GLN A 178 -8.64 63.77 15.32
N TYR A 179 -7.58 63.65 16.14
CA TYR A 179 -6.74 62.47 16.20
C TYR A 179 -7.54 61.23 16.57
N GLU A 180 -8.30 61.28 17.67
CA GLU A 180 -9.10 60.15 18.16
C GLU A 180 -10.07 59.68 17.07
N ARG A 181 -10.79 60.61 16.45
CA ARG A 181 -11.70 60.30 15.34
C ARG A 181 -10.96 59.61 14.18
N LEU A 182 -9.88 60.20 13.68
CA LEU A 182 -9.13 59.65 12.55
C LEU A 182 -8.47 58.29 12.88
N TRP A 183 -8.05 58.10 14.14
CA TRP A 183 -7.46 56.87 14.62
C TRP A 183 -8.49 55.74 14.70
N PHE A 184 -9.70 56.01 15.22
CA PHE A 184 -10.79 55.02 15.21
C PHE A 184 -11.31 54.75 13.80
N ASP A 185 -11.47 55.79 12.98
CA ASP A 185 -11.90 55.66 11.58
C ASP A 185 -10.88 54.87 10.72
N SER A 186 -9.61 54.79 11.16
CA SER A 186 -8.57 54.03 10.45
C SER A 186 -8.59 52.52 10.70
N ASN A 187 -9.38 52.02 11.66
CA ASN A 187 -9.43 50.63 12.11
C ASN A 187 -8.11 50.06 12.72
N VAL A 188 -7.07 50.89 12.92
CA VAL A 188 -5.82 50.48 13.62
C VAL A 188 -6.04 49.98 15.06
N PRO A 189 -7.02 50.48 15.85
CA PRO A 189 -7.35 49.92 17.16
C PRO A 189 -7.76 48.45 17.14
N ALA A 190 -8.46 47.98 16.10
CA ALA A 190 -8.85 46.58 15.95
C ALA A 190 -7.61 45.69 15.79
N LEU A 191 -6.65 46.10 14.94
CA LEU A 191 -5.37 45.41 14.77
C LEU A 191 -4.58 45.32 16.08
N THR A 192 -4.55 46.42 16.83
CA THR A 192 -3.87 46.49 18.13
C THR A 192 -4.50 45.53 19.14
N THR A 193 -5.84 45.46 19.16
CA THR A 193 -6.59 44.58 20.04
C THR A 193 -6.36 43.11 19.68
N TRP A 194 -6.39 42.77 18.38
CA TRP A 194 -6.06 41.44 17.89
C TRP A 194 -4.63 41.05 18.26
N LEU A 195 -3.63 41.93 18.07
CA LEU A 195 -2.24 41.62 18.42
C LEU A 195 -2.09 41.38 19.94
N LYS A 196 -2.71 42.22 20.78
CA LYS A 196 -2.67 42.08 22.25
C LYS A 196 -3.35 40.79 22.73
N SER A 197 -4.42 40.32 22.08
CA SER A 197 -5.14 39.11 22.51
C SER A 197 -4.30 37.84 22.39
N GLY A 198 -3.41 37.77 21.41
CA GLY A 198 -2.53 36.60 21.22
C GLY A 198 -1.36 36.54 22.21
N VAL A 199 -0.99 37.68 22.79
CA VAL A 199 0.24 37.84 23.59
C VAL A 199 -0.06 37.92 25.09
N SER A 200 -1.26 38.37 25.45
CA SER A 200 -1.69 38.51 26.84
C SER A 200 -2.04 37.13 27.43
N SER A 201 -1.23 36.66 28.38
CA SER A 201 -1.52 35.49 29.22
C SER A 201 -1.37 35.85 30.69
N SER A 202 -2.15 35.22 31.55
CA SER A 202 -1.87 35.23 32.99
C SER A 202 -0.59 34.44 33.27
N ASP A 203 0.11 34.75 34.37
CA ASP A 203 1.44 34.22 34.71
C ASP A 203 1.55 32.67 34.76
N GLU A 204 0.43 31.94 34.78
CA GLU A 204 0.37 30.47 34.84
C GLU A 204 -0.23 29.79 33.59
N THR A 205 -0.53 30.54 32.52
CA THR A 205 -1.14 30.00 31.30
C THR A 205 -0.27 30.16 30.06
N THR A 206 -0.36 29.18 29.17
CA THR A 206 0.33 29.21 27.88
C THR A 206 -0.27 30.33 27.02
N LYS A 207 0.58 31.17 26.42
CA LYS A 207 0.14 32.23 25.53
C LYS A 207 -0.78 31.68 24.42
N PRO A 208 -1.94 32.31 24.13
CA PRO A 208 -2.86 31.84 23.09
C PRO A 208 -2.19 31.66 21.73
N ALA A 209 -1.27 32.56 21.35
CA ALA A 209 -0.50 32.46 20.11
C ALA A 209 0.33 31.17 19.99
N VAL A 210 0.89 30.69 21.11
CA VAL A 210 1.69 29.46 21.13
C VAL A 210 0.78 28.24 21.00
N ARG A 211 -0.38 28.25 21.67
CA ARG A 211 -1.38 27.17 21.55
C ARG A 211 -1.93 27.08 20.13
N GLY A 212 -2.25 28.23 19.53
CA GLY A 212 -2.68 28.33 18.14
C GLY A 212 -1.63 27.79 17.16
N LEU A 213 -0.36 28.15 17.36
CA LEU A 213 0.75 27.62 16.55
C LEU A 213 0.85 26.10 16.67
N VAL A 214 0.86 25.53 17.88
CA VAL A 214 0.91 24.07 18.06
C VAL A 214 -0.27 23.38 17.40
N SER A 215 -1.48 23.93 17.54
CA SER A 215 -2.68 23.42 16.88
C SER A 215 -2.54 23.43 15.35
N SER A 216 -2.09 24.55 14.77
CA SER A 216 -1.88 24.68 13.32
C SER A 216 -0.85 23.69 12.79
N LEU A 217 0.26 23.47 13.52
CA LEU A 217 1.28 22.49 13.15
C LEU A 217 0.73 21.05 13.14
N LEU A 218 -0.05 20.68 14.15
CA LEU A 218 -0.67 19.34 14.23
C LEU A 218 -1.69 19.12 13.10
N ASN A 219 -2.49 20.13 12.79
CA ASN A 219 -3.45 20.08 11.69
C ASN A 219 -2.74 20.01 10.32
N ASN A 220 -1.65 20.76 10.14
CA ASN A 220 -0.84 20.71 8.92
C ASN A 220 -0.23 19.31 8.71
N VAL A 221 0.27 18.66 9.76
CA VAL A 221 0.79 17.29 9.69
C VAL A 221 -0.30 16.31 9.24
N LEU A 222 -1.51 16.39 9.82
CA LEU A 222 -2.63 15.54 9.39
C LEU A 222 -3.00 15.77 7.93
N ALA A 223 -3.10 17.04 7.52
CA ALA A 223 -3.45 17.41 6.16
C ALA A 223 -2.38 16.93 5.15
N ARG A 224 -1.09 16.97 5.52
CA ARG A 224 0.00 16.38 4.73
C ARG A 224 -0.09 14.86 4.67
N CYS A 225 -0.41 14.17 5.76
CA CYS A 225 -0.65 12.72 5.74
C CYS A 225 -1.82 12.34 4.82
N GLU A 226 -2.91 13.11 4.83
CA GLU A 226 -4.04 12.89 3.91
C GLU A 226 -3.66 13.13 2.46
N LEU A 227 -2.88 14.16 2.19
CA LEU A 227 -2.39 14.48 0.86
C LEU A 227 -1.43 13.41 0.35
N GLU A 228 -0.54 12.88 1.19
CA GLU A 228 0.34 11.77 0.83
C GLU A 228 -0.45 10.48 0.60
N ASN A 229 -1.41 10.17 1.47
CA ASN A 229 -2.33 9.04 1.28
C ASN A 229 -3.15 9.20 -0.03
N ARG A 230 -3.60 10.42 -0.36
CA ARG A 230 -4.29 10.72 -1.61
C ARG A 230 -3.36 10.60 -2.82
N ARG A 231 -2.09 11.00 -2.69
CA ARG A 231 -1.06 10.79 -3.71
C ARG A 231 -0.78 9.32 -3.91
N GLU A 232 -0.71 8.52 -2.86
CA GLU A 232 -0.55 7.07 -2.91
C GLU A 232 -1.75 6.40 -3.55
N ILE A 233 -2.95 6.72 -3.09
CA ILE A 233 -4.20 6.23 -3.70
C ILE A 233 -4.25 6.63 -5.17
N LYS A 234 -3.89 7.87 -5.50
CA LYS A 234 -3.81 8.34 -6.88
C LYS A 234 -2.67 7.68 -7.64
N HIS A 235 -1.55 7.33 -7.02
CA HIS A 235 -0.47 6.58 -7.62
C HIS A 235 -0.93 5.16 -7.89
N ILE A 236 -1.61 4.49 -6.97
CA ILE A 236 -2.25 3.19 -7.17
C ILE A 236 -3.25 3.27 -8.34
N TYR A 237 -4.15 4.26 -8.35
CA TYR A 237 -5.14 4.41 -9.43
C TYR A 237 -4.54 4.92 -10.76
N GLN A 238 -3.50 5.76 -10.73
CA GLN A 238 -2.80 6.23 -11.92
C GLN A 238 -1.81 5.21 -12.43
N GLU A 239 -1.23 4.36 -11.59
CA GLU A 239 -0.54 3.15 -11.98
C GLU A 239 -1.56 2.19 -12.58
N GLU A 240 -2.70 1.91 -11.96
CA GLU A 240 -3.79 1.16 -12.63
C GLU A 240 -4.23 1.80 -13.98
N SER A 241 -4.19 3.13 -14.11
CA SER A 241 -4.56 3.86 -15.34
C SER A 241 -3.42 4.05 -16.36
N THR A 242 -2.14 3.98 -15.95
CA THR A 242 -0.94 4.05 -16.82
C THR A 242 -0.35 2.66 -17.11
N VAL A 243 -0.72 1.66 -16.30
CA VAL A 243 -0.82 0.21 -16.59
C VAL A 243 -1.98 -0.06 -17.57
N GLY A 244 -2.78 0.96 -17.90
CA GLY A 244 -3.64 1.03 -19.08
C GLY A 244 -2.90 1.27 -20.41
N GLN A 245 -1.56 1.27 -20.45
CA GLN A 245 -0.82 0.93 -21.66
C GLN A 245 -0.20 -0.46 -21.51
N GLU A 246 -0.84 -1.41 -22.20
CA GLU A 246 -0.47 -2.81 -22.41
C GLU A 246 1.06 -3.09 -22.40
N PRO A 247 1.46 -4.20 -21.77
CA PRO A 247 1.33 -5.48 -22.45
C PRO A 247 0.44 -6.39 -21.61
N ALA A 248 -0.86 -6.11 -21.56
CA ALA A 248 -1.77 -7.21 -21.43
C ALA A 248 -1.39 -8.13 -22.61
N PHE A 249 -1.02 -9.37 -22.30
CA PHE A 249 -1.07 -10.41 -23.31
C PHE A 249 -2.34 -10.20 -24.11
N SER A 250 -2.22 -10.09 -25.44
CA SER A 250 -3.32 -9.69 -26.34
C SER A 250 -4.66 -10.28 -25.86
N PRO A 251 -5.81 -9.59 -25.98
CA PRO A 251 -7.10 -10.14 -25.55
C PRO A 251 -7.38 -11.54 -26.15
N SER A 252 -6.76 -11.86 -27.29
CA SER A 252 -6.68 -13.20 -27.86
C SER A 252 -5.97 -14.24 -26.99
N LEU A 253 -4.86 -13.91 -26.33
CA LEU A 253 -4.14 -14.85 -25.46
C LEU A 253 -4.86 -15.09 -24.13
N ASN A 254 -5.45 -14.07 -23.52
CA ASN A 254 -6.29 -14.26 -22.33
C ASN A 254 -7.52 -15.13 -22.67
N ARG A 255 -8.12 -14.92 -23.85
CA ARG A 255 -9.16 -15.81 -24.37
C ARG A 255 -8.63 -17.22 -24.58
N ALA A 256 -7.45 -17.38 -25.18
CA ALA A 256 -6.85 -18.70 -25.43
C ALA A 256 -6.51 -19.47 -24.14
N VAL A 257 -6.07 -18.79 -23.07
CA VAL A 257 -5.86 -19.39 -21.75
C VAL A 257 -7.19 -19.82 -21.13
N GLY A 258 -8.24 -19.01 -21.27
CA GLY A 258 -9.59 -19.35 -20.82
C GLY A 258 -10.19 -20.53 -21.58
N GLU A 259 -10.08 -20.53 -22.91
CA GLU A 259 -10.51 -21.63 -23.78
C GLU A 259 -9.76 -22.92 -23.45
N TRP A 260 -8.45 -22.85 -23.24
CA TRP A 260 -7.66 -24.00 -22.82
C TRP A 260 -8.09 -24.55 -21.47
N SER A 261 -8.30 -23.71 -20.46
CA SER A 261 -8.76 -24.18 -19.15
C SER A 261 -10.09 -24.91 -19.29
N GLN A 262 -11.05 -24.32 -20.00
CA GLN A 262 -12.35 -24.95 -20.26
C GLN A 262 -12.21 -26.29 -20.98
N ASN A 263 -11.42 -26.34 -22.06
CA ASN A 263 -11.16 -27.55 -22.82
C ASN A 263 -10.44 -28.62 -22.00
N ALA A 264 -9.50 -28.23 -21.15
CA ALA A 264 -8.75 -29.15 -20.29
C ALA A 264 -9.64 -29.77 -19.20
N HIS A 265 -10.52 -28.98 -18.58
CA HIS A 265 -11.50 -29.52 -17.61
C HIS A 265 -12.53 -30.42 -18.30
N ALA A 266 -12.97 -30.07 -19.51
CA ALA A 266 -13.85 -30.90 -20.31
C ALA A 266 -13.16 -32.22 -20.71
N GLU A 267 -11.92 -32.17 -21.21
CA GLU A 267 -11.12 -33.35 -21.55
C GLU A 267 -10.95 -34.26 -20.32
N LEU A 268 -10.61 -33.70 -19.16
CA LEU A 268 -10.45 -34.48 -17.93
C LEU A 268 -11.71 -35.29 -17.62
N GLN A 269 -12.87 -34.65 -17.72
CA GLN A 269 -14.15 -35.28 -17.40
C GLN A 269 -14.52 -36.33 -18.45
N ASP A 270 -14.55 -35.94 -19.72
CA ASP A 270 -15.01 -36.78 -20.82
C ASP A 270 -14.09 -37.98 -21.04
N GLU A 271 -12.77 -37.77 -21.05
CA GLU A 271 -11.80 -38.85 -21.31
C GLU A 271 -11.72 -39.84 -20.15
N LEU A 272 -11.82 -39.38 -18.89
CA LEU A 272 -11.86 -40.28 -17.74
C LEU A 272 -13.17 -41.03 -17.66
N ASP A 273 -14.31 -40.39 -17.95
CA ASP A 273 -15.59 -41.08 -17.98
C ASP A 273 -15.63 -42.15 -19.08
N LEU A 274 -15.04 -41.88 -20.26
CA LEU A 274 -14.84 -42.89 -21.31
C LEU A 274 -13.87 -44.01 -20.87
N ALA A 275 -12.82 -43.67 -20.13
CA ALA A 275 -11.86 -44.66 -19.62
C ALA A 275 -12.53 -45.63 -18.63
N PHE A 276 -13.28 -45.10 -17.67
CA PHE A 276 -13.91 -45.86 -16.60
C PHE A 276 -15.21 -46.56 -17.03
N THR A 277 -15.96 -46.03 -18.00
CA THR A 277 -17.08 -46.77 -18.62
C THR A 277 -16.62 -47.76 -19.69
N GLY A 278 -15.35 -47.67 -20.10
CA GLY A 278 -14.75 -48.44 -21.17
C GLY A 278 -14.65 -49.94 -20.88
N ARG A 279 -14.57 -50.72 -21.98
CA ARG A 279 -14.44 -52.19 -21.90
C ARG A 279 -13.19 -52.63 -21.13
N ARG A 280 -12.09 -51.85 -21.19
CA ARG A 280 -10.82 -52.18 -20.53
C ARG A 280 -10.92 -52.07 -19.01
N TRP A 281 -11.59 -51.05 -18.49
CA TRP A 281 -11.87 -50.94 -17.05
C TRP A 281 -12.83 -52.01 -16.56
N ARG A 282 -13.85 -52.35 -17.35
CA ARG A 282 -14.78 -53.43 -17.04
C ARG A 282 -14.13 -54.81 -17.00
N LYS A 283 -13.01 -55.00 -17.72
CA LYS A 283 -12.18 -56.23 -17.67
C LYS A 283 -11.43 -56.41 -16.36
N LEU A 284 -11.41 -55.39 -15.50
CA LEU A 284 -10.93 -55.47 -14.13
C LEU A 284 -12.07 -55.86 -13.17
N GLY A 285 -13.02 -56.69 -13.61
CA GLY A 285 -14.07 -57.21 -12.75
C GLY A 285 -13.51 -58.15 -11.68
N TRP A 286 -14.16 -58.21 -10.52
CA TRP A 286 -13.69 -58.99 -9.36
C TRP A 286 -13.38 -60.46 -9.67
N TRP A 287 -14.16 -61.09 -10.56
CA TRP A 287 -13.97 -62.50 -10.94
C TRP A 287 -12.78 -62.70 -11.88
N GLN A 288 -12.38 -61.67 -12.64
CA GLN A 288 -11.24 -61.73 -13.58
C GLN A 288 -9.90 -61.60 -12.88
N LEU A 289 -9.89 -61.05 -11.65
CA LEU A 289 -8.68 -60.94 -10.82
C LEU A 289 -8.03 -62.30 -10.54
N PHE A 290 -8.81 -63.36 -10.40
CA PHE A 290 -8.29 -64.71 -10.16
C PHE A 290 -7.46 -65.25 -11.32
N LEU A 291 -7.72 -64.79 -12.55
CA LEU A 291 -7.03 -65.23 -13.76
C LEU A 291 -5.99 -64.23 -14.27
N ARG A 292 -6.17 -62.94 -13.96
CA ARG A 292 -5.45 -61.83 -14.59
C ARG A 292 -5.13 -60.71 -13.60
N VAL A 293 -4.62 -61.07 -12.43
CA VAL A 293 -4.22 -60.06 -11.42
C VAL A 293 -3.06 -59.19 -11.92
N ASP A 294 -2.23 -59.72 -12.81
CA ASP A 294 -1.06 -59.01 -13.36
C ASP A 294 -1.42 -58.00 -14.45
N ASP A 295 -2.61 -58.12 -15.07
CA ASP A 295 -3.10 -57.17 -16.07
C ASP A 295 -3.50 -55.81 -15.45
N VAL A 296 -3.65 -55.72 -14.12
CA VAL A 296 -4.12 -54.52 -13.41
C VAL A 296 -3.20 -53.32 -13.70
N ALA A 297 -1.89 -53.46 -13.50
CA ALA A 297 -0.95 -52.38 -13.73
C ALA A 297 -0.80 -52.04 -15.21
N MET A 298 -0.81 -53.05 -16.09
CA MET A 298 -0.74 -52.82 -17.53
C MET A 298 -1.96 -52.01 -18.01
N LEU A 299 -3.17 -52.41 -17.65
CA LEU A 299 -4.41 -51.77 -18.10
C LEU A 299 -4.58 -50.36 -17.53
N THR A 300 -4.20 -50.13 -16.28
CA THR A 300 -4.28 -48.82 -15.64
C THR A 300 -3.21 -47.85 -16.15
N ASN A 301 -1.97 -48.30 -16.34
CA ASN A 301 -0.92 -47.47 -16.96
C ASN A 301 -1.26 -47.08 -18.40
N GLU A 302 -1.74 -48.03 -19.18
CA GLU A 302 -2.22 -47.79 -20.54
C GLU A 302 -3.37 -46.78 -20.58
N MET A 303 -4.32 -46.91 -19.64
CA MET A 303 -5.44 -45.96 -19.50
C MET A 303 -4.93 -44.55 -19.18
N LEU A 304 -4.02 -44.40 -18.22
CA LEU A 304 -3.43 -43.12 -17.87
C LEU A 304 -2.63 -42.51 -19.04
N ASN A 305 -1.86 -43.32 -19.78
CA ASN A 305 -1.09 -42.83 -20.92
C ASN A 305 -1.97 -42.35 -22.07
N GLN A 306 -3.13 -42.98 -22.30
CA GLN A 306 -3.99 -42.65 -23.44
C GLN A 306 -5.05 -41.60 -23.13
N ARG A 307 -5.51 -41.50 -21.88
CA ARG A 307 -6.72 -40.75 -21.53
C ARG A 307 -6.48 -39.64 -20.50
N PHE A 308 -5.33 -39.62 -19.82
CA PHE A 308 -5.04 -38.59 -18.82
C PHE A 308 -4.43 -37.35 -19.47
N LEU A 309 -5.28 -36.40 -19.89
CA LEU A 309 -4.93 -35.06 -20.39
C LEU A 309 -3.88 -35.01 -21.52
N PRO A 310 -3.89 -35.90 -22.53
CA PRO A 310 -2.92 -35.86 -23.62
C PRO A 310 -3.07 -34.63 -24.53
N THR A 311 -4.29 -34.09 -24.68
CA THR A 311 -4.57 -32.95 -25.57
C THR A 311 -4.27 -31.65 -24.86
N ALA A 312 -4.76 -31.47 -23.63
CA ALA A 312 -4.50 -30.31 -22.79
C ALA A 312 -3.01 -30.09 -22.55
N GLU A 313 -2.20 -31.14 -22.41
CA GLU A 313 -0.75 -31.03 -22.29
C GLU A 313 -0.11 -30.47 -23.57
N ARG A 314 -0.55 -30.90 -24.76
CA ARG A 314 -0.04 -30.38 -26.04
C ARG A 314 -0.46 -28.94 -26.27
N GLU A 315 -1.71 -28.61 -25.98
CA GLU A 315 -2.23 -27.24 -26.08
C GLU A 315 -1.53 -26.30 -25.09
N LEU A 316 -1.22 -26.79 -23.88
CA LEU A 316 -0.45 -26.03 -22.91
C LEU A 316 0.95 -25.68 -23.44
N VAL A 317 1.64 -26.63 -24.07
CA VAL A 317 2.94 -26.37 -24.71
C VAL A 317 2.80 -25.27 -25.77
N TYR A 318 1.76 -25.35 -26.61
CA TYR A 318 1.48 -24.33 -27.62
C TYR A 318 1.19 -22.94 -27.01
N LEU A 319 0.40 -22.87 -25.94
CA LEU A 319 0.08 -21.63 -25.23
C LEU A 319 1.30 -21.02 -24.57
N THR A 320 2.16 -21.83 -23.94
CA THR A 320 3.40 -21.33 -23.36
C THR A 320 4.35 -20.77 -24.42
N GLY A 321 4.33 -21.33 -25.65
CA GLY A 321 5.02 -20.75 -26.80
C GLY A 321 4.46 -19.38 -27.20
N GLN A 322 3.14 -19.20 -27.21
CA GLN A 322 2.50 -17.90 -27.47
C GLN A 322 2.79 -16.88 -26.35
N ILE A 323 2.79 -17.31 -25.09
CA ILE A 323 3.15 -16.48 -23.93
C ILE A 323 4.62 -16.05 -24.03
N ALA A 324 5.54 -16.97 -24.34
CA ALA A 324 6.95 -16.63 -24.53
C ALA A 324 7.17 -15.66 -25.71
N GLN A 325 6.44 -15.85 -26.82
CA GLN A 325 6.49 -14.96 -27.98
C GLN A 325 5.97 -13.56 -27.63
N ALA A 326 4.87 -13.45 -26.89
CA ALA A 326 4.30 -12.19 -26.46
C ALA A 326 5.17 -11.48 -25.41
N ALA A 327 5.82 -12.24 -24.52
CA ALA A 327 6.71 -11.69 -23.49
C ALA A 327 8.14 -11.39 -23.98
N LYS A 328 8.50 -11.80 -25.21
CA LYS A 328 9.85 -11.68 -25.80
C LYS A 328 10.99 -12.26 -24.93
N ALA A 329 10.67 -13.18 -24.02
CA ALA A 329 11.59 -13.80 -23.09
C ALA A 329 11.10 -15.19 -22.66
N ASP A 330 12.03 -16.08 -22.34
CA ASP A 330 11.72 -17.40 -21.78
C ASP A 330 11.17 -17.25 -20.35
N GLN A 331 9.95 -17.73 -20.16
CA GLN A 331 9.26 -17.67 -18.88
C GLN A 331 9.63 -18.86 -17.99
N LYS A 332 9.86 -18.59 -16.71
CA LYS A 332 10.08 -19.64 -15.70
C LYS A 332 8.76 -19.92 -14.99
N TYR A 333 8.18 -21.07 -15.26
CA TYR A 333 6.98 -21.52 -14.58
C TYR A 333 7.33 -22.25 -13.28
N PRO A 334 6.56 -22.07 -12.20
CA PRO A 334 6.63 -22.91 -11.02
C PRO A 334 6.51 -24.39 -11.41
N GLN A 335 7.34 -25.25 -10.85
CA GLN A 335 7.29 -26.70 -11.08
C GLN A 335 6.94 -27.39 -9.77
N PRO A 336 6.15 -28.48 -9.81
CA PRO A 336 5.82 -29.24 -8.61
C PRO A 336 7.10 -29.80 -7.97
N TYR A 337 7.27 -29.55 -6.67
CA TYR A 337 8.41 -30.05 -5.90
C TYR A 337 8.33 -31.57 -5.77
N SER A 338 9.22 -32.28 -6.45
CA SER A 338 9.43 -33.70 -6.18
C SER A 338 10.20 -33.85 -4.87
N ALA A 339 9.61 -34.47 -3.85
CA ALA A 339 10.28 -34.79 -2.58
C ALA A 339 11.46 -35.77 -2.72
N SER A 340 11.70 -36.29 -3.92
CA SER A 340 12.89 -37.06 -4.28
C SER A 340 13.82 -36.24 -5.18
N ARG A 341 14.60 -35.33 -4.59
CA ARG A 341 15.94 -35.11 -5.12
C ARG A 341 16.79 -36.30 -4.67
N PRO A 342 17.36 -37.13 -5.55
CA PRO A 342 18.60 -37.75 -5.14
C PRO A 342 19.54 -36.58 -4.84
N ASN A 343 20.18 -36.60 -3.67
CA ASN A 343 21.30 -35.71 -3.42
C ASN A 343 22.17 -35.70 -4.68
N HIS A 344 22.50 -34.50 -5.13
CA HIS A 344 23.55 -34.29 -6.10
C HIS A 344 24.88 -34.65 -5.41
N ASP A 345 25.05 -35.93 -5.10
CA ASP A 345 26.29 -36.55 -4.69
C ASP A 345 26.11 -38.07 -4.85
N LEU A 346 26.87 -38.61 -5.81
CA LEU A 346 27.26 -40.00 -5.95
C LEU A 346 26.17 -40.98 -6.44
N LYS A 347 26.05 -41.07 -7.77
CA LYS A 347 25.65 -42.33 -8.41
C LYS A 347 26.92 -43.04 -8.91
N GLN A 348 27.57 -43.78 -8.02
CA GLN A 348 28.54 -44.79 -8.43
C GLN A 348 27.76 -45.97 -9.04
N LEU A 349 27.86 -46.14 -10.36
CA LEU A 349 27.53 -47.41 -10.99
C LEU A 349 28.83 -48.17 -11.25
N THR A 350 28.77 -49.46 -10.99
CA THR A 350 29.83 -50.45 -11.06
C THR A 350 30.36 -50.63 -12.48
N SER A 351 31.25 -49.74 -12.91
CA SER A 351 32.40 -50.02 -13.77
C SER A 351 33.15 -48.69 -13.88
N GLY A 352 34.39 -48.65 -13.41
CA GLY A 352 35.17 -47.43 -13.21
C GLY A 352 35.63 -46.74 -14.49
N GLU A 353 34.72 -46.31 -15.35
CA GLU A 353 35.01 -45.49 -16.52
C GLU A 353 34.34 -44.11 -16.36
N MET A 354 35.16 -43.06 -16.20
CA MET A 354 34.71 -41.67 -16.16
C MET A 354 34.57 -41.13 -17.58
N GLU A 355 33.35 -41.14 -18.11
CA GLU A 355 32.98 -40.22 -19.19
C GLU A 355 32.61 -38.87 -18.56
N PRO A 356 33.19 -37.74 -19.02
CA PRO A 356 32.74 -36.43 -18.59
C PRO A 356 31.31 -36.23 -19.08
N PHE A 357 30.35 -36.28 -18.15
CA PHE A 357 28.97 -35.93 -18.44
C PHE A 357 28.96 -34.44 -18.80
N VAL A 358 28.85 -34.15 -20.10
CA VAL A 358 28.55 -32.82 -20.59
C VAL A 358 27.32 -32.33 -19.84
N SER A 359 27.50 -31.30 -19.02
CA SER A 359 26.41 -30.63 -18.32
C SER A 359 25.29 -30.39 -19.32
N ALA A 360 24.09 -30.90 -19.04
CA ALA A 360 22.90 -30.67 -19.85
C ALA A 360 22.39 -29.21 -19.75
N ASP A 361 23.28 -28.25 -19.43
CA ASP A 361 23.06 -26.81 -19.50
C ASP A 361 23.42 -26.23 -20.88
N THR A 362 23.78 -27.07 -21.87
CA THR A 362 24.09 -26.62 -23.24
C THR A 362 23.28 -27.37 -24.30
N ARG A 363 21.98 -27.51 -24.06
CA ARG A 363 20.99 -27.62 -25.14
C ARG A 363 20.12 -26.38 -25.04
N PRO A 364 19.83 -25.63 -26.13
CA PRO A 364 18.79 -24.62 -26.11
C PRO A 364 17.48 -25.34 -25.80
N GLY A 365 17.17 -25.45 -24.50
CA GLY A 365 16.06 -26.22 -23.98
C GLY A 365 14.79 -25.50 -24.37
N LEU A 366 13.83 -26.25 -24.90
CA LEU A 366 12.49 -25.74 -25.16
C LEU A 366 11.99 -24.92 -23.94
N PRO A 367 11.18 -23.87 -24.15
CA PRO A 367 10.64 -23.07 -23.05
C PRO A 367 10.04 -24.00 -21.99
N LYS A 368 10.42 -23.82 -20.72
CA LYS A 368 10.05 -24.74 -19.62
C LYS A 368 8.57 -24.58 -19.26
N TRP A 369 7.65 -25.23 -19.96
CA TRP A 369 6.20 -25.16 -19.66
C TRP A 369 5.85 -25.77 -18.28
N PRO A 370 4.67 -25.43 -17.70
CA PRO A 370 4.22 -26.02 -16.43
C PRO A 370 4.14 -27.54 -16.51
N GLY A 371 4.91 -28.24 -15.67
CA GLY A 371 5.02 -29.70 -15.69
C GLY A 371 3.99 -30.45 -14.84
N HIS A 372 2.98 -29.78 -14.29
CA HIS A 372 2.02 -30.36 -13.33
C HIS A 372 1.27 -31.59 -13.89
N ILE A 373 0.81 -31.54 -15.15
CA ILE A 373 0.09 -32.67 -15.77
C ILE A 373 1.02 -33.90 -15.93
N ALA A 374 2.22 -33.69 -16.47
CA ALA A 374 3.21 -34.73 -16.67
C ALA A 374 3.67 -35.34 -15.33
N PHE A 375 3.86 -34.48 -14.31
CA PHE A 375 4.21 -34.89 -12.97
C PHE A 375 3.10 -35.75 -12.34
N THR A 376 1.84 -35.32 -12.40
CA THR A 376 0.72 -36.08 -11.85
C THR A 376 0.52 -37.40 -12.58
N ARG A 377 0.66 -37.45 -13.91
CA ARG A 377 0.62 -38.72 -14.67
C ARG A 377 1.67 -39.69 -14.14
N ARG A 378 2.90 -39.21 -13.94
CA ARG A 378 4.02 -40.01 -13.41
C ARG A 378 3.80 -40.42 -11.95
N TYR A 379 3.19 -39.56 -11.14
CA TYR A 379 2.83 -39.87 -9.75
C TYR A 379 1.81 -41.01 -9.70
N LEU A 380 0.72 -40.93 -10.48
CA LEU A 380 -0.29 -41.98 -10.55
C LEU A 380 0.31 -43.32 -11.02
N GLN A 381 1.21 -43.29 -12.00
CA GLN A 381 1.85 -44.50 -12.53
C GLN A 381 2.81 -45.18 -11.54
N ASN A 382 3.53 -44.42 -10.72
CA ASN A 382 4.56 -44.96 -9.83
C ASN A 382 4.05 -45.23 -8.41
N GLU A 383 3.03 -44.51 -7.94
CA GLU A 383 2.55 -44.63 -6.56
C GLU A 383 1.19 -45.36 -6.50
N THR A 384 0.19 -44.88 -7.25
CA THR A 384 -1.18 -45.38 -7.09
C THR A 384 -1.44 -46.69 -7.86
N VAL A 385 -0.86 -46.84 -9.06
CA VAL A 385 -1.00 -48.06 -9.86
C VAL A 385 -0.37 -49.30 -9.18
N PRO A 386 0.88 -49.26 -8.66
CA PRO A 386 1.45 -50.39 -7.94
C PRO A 386 0.71 -50.70 -6.64
N ALA A 387 0.21 -49.67 -5.93
CA ALA A 387 -0.60 -49.85 -4.74
C ALA A 387 -1.92 -50.59 -5.06
N LEU A 388 -2.58 -50.25 -6.17
CA LEU A 388 -3.78 -50.94 -6.63
C LEU A 388 -3.50 -52.40 -7.02
N GLN A 389 -2.37 -52.67 -7.69
CA GLN A 389 -1.95 -54.04 -8.02
C GLN A 389 -1.66 -54.86 -6.76
N ALA A 390 -0.93 -54.31 -5.79
CA ALA A 390 -0.64 -54.98 -4.53
C ALA A 390 -1.92 -55.29 -3.74
N LEU A 391 -2.90 -54.37 -3.75
CA LEU A 391 -4.22 -54.59 -3.15
C LEU A 391 -4.94 -55.74 -3.87
N ALA A 392 -4.96 -55.76 -5.20
CA ALA A 392 -5.58 -56.82 -5.98
C ALA A 392 -4.97 -58.20 -5.66
N GLN A 393 -3.64 -58.29 -5.67
CA GLN A 393 -2.90 -59.51 -5.31
C GLN A 393 -3.22 -59.97 -3.89
N ARG A 394 -3.22 -59.04 -2.92
CA ARG A 394 -3.55 -59.35 -1.53
C ARG A 394 -4.97 -59.87 -1.37
N LEU A 395 -5.95 -59.28 -2.06
CA LEU A 395 -7.35 -59.75 -2.00
C LEU A 395 -7.50 -61.15 -2.59
N VAL A 396 -6.85 -61.44 -3.72
CA VAL A 396 -6.88 -62.77 -4.34
C VAL A 396 -6.27 -63.81 -3.40
N VAL A 397 -5.07 -63.57 -2.86
CA VAL A 397 -4.42 -64.49 -1.90
C VAL A 397 -5.28 -64.69 -0.64
N GLN A 398 -5.89 -63.63 -0.12
CA GLN A 398 -6.77 -63.72 1.05
C GLN A 398 -8.03 -64.56 0.74
N SER A 399 -8.62 -64.41 -0.44
CA SER A 399 -9.81 -65.18 -0.84
C SER A 399 -9.48 -66.65 -1.10
N LEU A 400 -8.34 -66.95 -1.73
CA LEU A 400 -7.85 -68.31 -1.94
C LEU A 400 -7.51 -68.99 -0.61
N GLY A 401 -6.86 -68.28 0.32
CA GLY A 401 -6.54 -68.81 1.64
C GLY A 401 -7.79 -69.09 2.48
N THR A 402 -8.76 -68.18 2.49
CA THR A 402 -10.02 -68.40 3.21
C THR A 402 -10.86 -69.51 2.59
N SER A 403 -10.99 -69.55 1.26
CA SER A 403 -11.66 -70.64 0.54
C SER A 403 -10.99 -71.99 0.78
N GLY A 404 -9.65 -72.03 0.76
CA GLY A 404 -8.86 -73.23 1.03
C GLY A 404 -9.11 -73.76 2.44
N LEU A 405 -9.01 -72.90 3.46
CA LEU A 405 -9.27 -73.27 4.85
C LEU A 405 -10.71 -73.77 5.06
N THR A 406 -11.72 -73.10 4.47
CA THR A 406 -13.11 -73.56 4.60
C THR A 406 -13.38 -74.85 3.83
N THR A 407 -12.71 -75.07 2.71
CA THR A 407 -12.78 -76.33 1.95
C THR A 407 -12.13 -77.47 2.73
N SER A 408 -10.93 -77.26 3.29
CA SER A 408 -10.26 -78.23 4.16
C SER A 408 -11.10 -78.55 5.39
N LEU A 409 -11.74 -77.55 6.01
CA LEU A 409 -12.66 -77.75 7.13
C LEU A 409 -13.89 -78.56 6.71
N GLY A 410 -14.46 -78.29 5.53
CA GLY A 410 -15.54 -79.10 4.96
C GLY A 410 -15.13 -80.57 4.75
N VAL A 411 -13.92 -80.83 4.26
CA VAL A 411 -13.37 -82.19 4.12
C VAL A 411 -13.20 -82.86 5.48
N LEU A 412 -12.70 -82.15 6.50
CA LEU A 412 -12.57 -82.69 7.85
C LEU A 412 -13.94 -83.03 8.47
N VAL A 413 -14.95 -82.19 8.24
CA VAL A 413 -16.33 -82.44 8.68
C VAL A 413 -16.93 -83.66 7.98
N TYR A 414 -16.66 -83.84 6.70
CA TYR A 414 -17.07 -85.05 5.97
C TYR A 414 -16.41 -86.32 6.52
N LEU A 415 -15.12 -86.25 6.88
CA LEU A 415 -14.39 -87.36 7.50
C LEU A 415 -14.82 -87.65 8.94
N SER A 416 -15.54 -86.74 9.61
CA SER A 416 -16.01 -86.91 10.99
C SER A 416 -17.48 -87.36 11.07
N ASP A 417 -17.93 -88.18 10.12
CA ASP A 417 -19.28 -88.80 10.05
C ASP A 417 -20.49 -87.85 9.85
N PHE A 418 -20.29 -86.60 9.42
CA PHE A 418 -21.39 -85.72 9.00
C PHE A 418 -21.83 -85.97 7.55
N SER A 419 -23.05 -85.56 7.21
CA SER A 419 -23.57 -85.75 5.85
C SER A 419 -22.78 -84.94 4.82
N ILE A 420 -22.71 -85.43 3.58
CA ILE A 420 -22.04 -84.74 2.47
C ILE A 420 -22.68 -83.36 2.19
N PHE A 421 -23.96 -83.20 2.53
CA PHE A 421 -24.71 -81.96 2.40
C PHE A 421 -24.26 -80.91 3.44
N GLU A 422 -24.06 -81.32 4.69
CA GLU A 422 -23.59 -80.42 5.76
C GLU A 422 -22.12 -80.02 5.54
N ALA A 423 -21.26 -80.99 5.23
CA ALA A 423 -19.85 -80.74 4.91
C ALA A 423 -19.71 -79.82 3.68
N GLY A 424 -20.50 -80.07 2.63
CA GLY A 424 -20.56 -79.25 1.43
C GLY A 424 -21.09 -77.83 1.69
N ALA A 425 -22.09 -77.68 2.58
CA ALA A 425 -22.63 -76.37 2.95
C ALA A 425 -21.58 -75.49 3.64
N VAL A 426 -20.76 -76.06 4.54
CA VAL A 426 -19.69 -75.29 5.21
C VAL A 426 -18.63 -74.81 4.22
N ALA A 427 -18.20 -75.66 3.30
CA ALA A 427 -17.25 -75.27 2.25
C ALA A 427 -17.85 -74.21 1.30
N ALA A 428 -19.08 -74.41 0.84
CA ALA A 428 -19.77 -73.49 -0.07
C ALA A 428 -20.01 -72.11 0.56
N LEU A 429 -20.40 -72.05 1.85
CA LEU A 429 -20.58 -70.80 2.57
C LEU A 429 -19.25 -70.03 2.70
N GLY A 430 -18.15 -70.72 2.98
CA GLY A 430 -16.83 -70.10 3.04
C GLY A 430 -16.37 -69.49 1.71
N VAL A 431 -16.56 -70.23 0.62
CA VAL A 431 -16.26 -69.75 -0.74
C VAL A 431 -17.14 -68.56 -1.10
N ALA A 432 -18.45 -68.65 -0.91
CA ALA A 432 -19.39 -67.56 -1.21
C ALA A 432 -19.11 -66.30 -0.38
N TRP A 433 -18.78 -66.46 0.91
CA TRP A 433 -18.43 -65.35 1.79
C TRP A 433 -17.12 -64.69 1.38
N SER A 434 -16.09 -65.47 1.05
CA SER A 434 -14.79 -64.93 0.61
C SER A 434 -14.91 -64.19 -0.73
N ALA A 435 -15.69 -64.72 -1.68
CA ALA A 435 -15.96 -64.07 -2.97
C ALA A 435 -16.77 -62.78 -2.79
N SER A 436 -17.81 -62.78 -1.96
CA SER A 436 -18.60 -61.59 -1.64
C SER A 436 -17.74 -60.49 -1.00
N ARG A 437 -16.82 -60.88 -0.11
CA ARG A 437 -15.89 -59.95 0.54
C ARG A 437 -14.88 -59.38 -0.46
N LEU A 438 -14.35 -60.21 -1.36
CA LEU A 438 -13.44 -59.78 -2.40
C LEU A 438 -14.13 -58.80 -3.36
N GLN A 439 -15.33 -59.12 -3.83
CA GLN A 439 -16.13 -58.24 -4.68
C GLN A 439 -16.31 -56.87 -4.04
N LYS A 440 -16.84 -56.82 -2.80
CA LYS A 440 -17.10 -55.54 -2.11
C LYS A 440 -15.84 -54.71 -1.94
N LYS A 441 -14.73 -55.32 -1.51
CA LYS A 441 -13.46 -54.61 -1.30
C LYS A 441 -12.83 -54.14 -2.60
N TRP A 442 -12.91 -54.96 -3.65
CA TRP A 442 -12.35 -54.62 -4.94
C TRP A 442 -13.15 -53.52 -5.64
N ASP A 443 -14.47 -53.61 -5.63
CA ASP A 443 -15.34 -52.58 -6.20
C ASP A 443 -15.14 -51.24 -5.47
N ALA A 444 -15.00 -51.27 -4.14
CA ALA A 444 -14.64 -50.08 -3.36
C ALA A 444 -13.26 -49.51 -3.71
N ALA A 445 -12.24 -50.37 -3.88
CA ALA A 445 -10.90 -49.95 -4.28
C ALA A 445 -10.89 -49.32 -5.67
N ARG A 446 -11.65 -49.89 -6.62
CA ARG A 446 -11.84 -49.33 -7.96
C ARG A 446 -12.50 -47.96 -7.92
N SER A 447 -13.63 -47.81 -7.20
CA SER A 447 -14.30 -46.52 -7.07
C SER A 447 -13.45 -45.47 -6.35
N PHE A 448 -12.63 -45.90 -5.38
CA PHE A 448 -11.71 -45.00 -4.68
C PHE A 448 -10.62 -44.49 -5.61
N TRP A 449 -9.97 -45.39 -6.36
CA TRP A 449 -8.93 -45.03 -7.32
C TRP A 449 -9.49 -44.16 -8.46
N GLU A 450 -10.70 -44.46 -8.92
CA GLU A 450 -11.45 -43.62 -9.87
C GLU A 450 -11.65 -42.18 -9.38
N GLY A 451 -11.92 -42.01 -8.08
CA GLY A 451 -12.02 -40.70 -7.45
C GLY A 451 -10.65 -40.03 -7.31
N GLU A 452 -9.64 -40.78 -6.87
CA GLU A 452 -8.27 -40.29 -6.71
C GLU A 452 -7.68 -39.76 -8.03
N VAL A 453 -7.83 -40.49 -9.13
CA VAL A 453 -7.36 -40.05 -10.46
C VAL A 453 -8.06 -38.76 -10.91
N ARG A 454 -9.37 -38.63 -10.66
CA ARG A 454 -10.12 -37.41 -11.00
C ARG A 454 -9.67 -36.21 -10.17
N GLU A 455 -9.52 -36.40 -8.85
CA GLU A 455 -9.11 -35.32 -7.95
C GLU A 455 -7.67 -34.87 -8.19
N GLU A 456 -6.74 -35.81 -8.38
CA GLU A 456 -5.36 -35.49 -8.73
C GLU A 456 -5.26 -34.83 -10.11
N GLY A 457 -6.13 -35.23 -11.06
CA GLY A 457 -6.34 -34.51 -12.32
C GLY A 457 -6.74 -33.06 -12.10
N ARG A 458 -7.81 -32.79 -11.34
CA ARG A 458 -8.27 -31.41 -11.06
C ARG A 458 -7.20 -30.56 -10.37
N LYS A 459 -6.47 -31.13 -9.42
CA LYS A 459 -5.33 -30.46 -8.75
C LYS A 459 -4.23 -30.12 -9.74
N ALA A 460 -3.91 -31.02 -10.68
CA ALA A 460 -2.91 -30.79 -11.71
C ALA A 460 -3.30 -29.60 -12.60
N LEU A 461 -4.55 -29.54 -13.08
CA LEU A 461 -5.03 -28.41 -13.89
C LEU A 461 -4.97 -27.10 -13.12
N ARG A 462 -5.44 -27.09 -11.87
CA ARG A 462 -5.40 -25.89 -11.03
C ARG A 462 -3.96 -25.39 -10.80
N GLY A 463 -3.01 -26.31 -10.60
CA GLY A 463 -1.59 -25.96 -10.50
C GLY A 463 -1.02 -25.38 -11.79
N VAL A 464 -1.47 -25.85 -12.96
CA VAL A 464 -1.11 -25.22 -14.25
C VAL A 464 -1.71 -23.83 -14.37
N GLU A 465 -3.01 -23.68 -14.08
CA GLU A 465 -3.71 -22.38 -14.14
C GLU A 465 -3.03 -21.34 -13.25
N GLU A 466 -2.68 -21.71 -12.02
CA GLU A 466 -1.94 -20.86 -11.09
C GLU A 466 -0.55 -20.51 -11.63
N SER A 467 0.16 -21.49 -12.20
CA SER A 467 1.49 -21.26 -12.78
C SER A 467 1.46 -20.33 -14.00
N VAL A 468 0.43 -20.44 -14.84
CA VAL A 468 0.20 -19.54 -15.98
C VAL A 468 -0.21 -18.17 -15.47
N ALA A 469 -1.11 -18.09 -14.48
CA ALA A 469 -1.56 -16.85 -13.88
C ALA A 469 -0.43 -16.05 -13.23
N VAL A 470 0.51 -16.71 -12.54
CA VAL A 470 1.69 -16.05 -11.97
C VAL A 470 2.52 -15.37 -13.06
N VAL A 471 2.70 -16.02 -14.20
CA VAL A 471 3.48 -15.48 -15.33
C VAL A 471 2.69 -14.39 -16.09
N THR A 472 1.36 -14.52 -16.21
CA THR A 472 0.53 -13.52 -16.90
C THR A 472 0.21 -12.30 -16.04
N ASN A 473 0.14 -12.46 -14.72
CA ASN A 473 -0.21 -11.42 -13.75
C ASN A 473 1.01 -10.95 -12.94
N SER A 474 2.24 -11.09 -13.45
CA SER A 474 3.45 -10.69 -12.72
C SER A 474 3.53 -9.16 -12.50
N GLU A 475 2.76 -8.65 -11.54
CA GLU A 475 3.09 -7.49 -10.73
C GLU A 475 4.40 -7.77 -9.99
N LYS A 476 5.33 -6.82 -9.96
CA LYS A 476 6.61 -7.00 -9.28
C LYS A 476 6.36 -7.11 -7.77
N PRO A 477 6.79 -8.19 -7.09
CA PRO A 477 6.60 -8.36 -5.64
C PRO A 477 7.22 -7.27 -4.75
N GLN A 478 8.12 -6.44 -5.30
CA GLN A 478 8.76 -5.35 -4.58
C GLN A 478 7.85 -4.14 -4.34
N GLU A 479 6.82 -3.94 -5.17
CA GLU A 479 5.97 -2.74 -5.13
C GLU A 479 4.90 -2.85 -4.03
N ARG A 480 4.31 -4.05 -3.87
CA ARG A 480 3.33 -4.33 -2.80
C ARG A 480 3.89 -4.19 -1.38
N VAL A 481 5.13 -4.64 -1.15
CA VAL A 481 5.77 -4.59 0.18
C VAL A 481 6.08 -3.15 0.60
N VAL A 482 6.43 -2.28 -0.36
CA VAL A 482 6.70 -0.85 -0.10
C VAL A 482 5.41 -0.10 0.22
N VAL A 483 4.30 -0.45 -0.43
CA VAL A 483 2.98 0.16 -0.17
C VAL A 483 2.43 -0.22 1.21
N GLU A 484 2.55 -1.48 1.63
CA GLU A 484 2.12 -1.89 2.98
C GLU A 484 2.96 -1.22 4.08
N GLN A 485 4.28 -1.16 3.92
CA GLN A 485 5.17 -0.52 4.90
C GLN A 485 4.88 0.98 5.06
N LYS A 486 4.62 1.68 3.96
CA LYS A 486 4.34 3.13 4.00
C LYS A 486 2.96 3.44 4.59
N GLY A 487 1.98 2.58 4.37
CA GLY A 487 0.66 2.68 5.01
C GLY A 487 0.72 2.55 6.54
N ASP A 488 1.59 1.66 7.06
CA ASP A 488 1.82 1.51 8.50
C ASP A 488 2.48 2.74 9.12
N GLU A 489 3.47 3.34 8.45
CA GLU A 489 4.14 4.58 8.90
C GLU A 489 3.15 5.76 9.00
N LEU A 490 2.24 5.92 8.02
CA LEU A 490 1.24 6.98 8.04
C LEU A 490 0.24 6.83 9.19
N ASN A 491 -0.09 5.60 9.58
CA ASN A 491 -0.97 5.34 10.73
C ASN A 491 -0.27 5.68 12.06
N GLU A 492 1.02 5.37 12.20
CA GLU A 492 1.80 5.74 13.38
C GLU A 492 1.85 7.27 13.58
N ILE A 493 2.06 8.03 12.50
CA ILE A 493 2.08 9.50 12.54
C ILE A 493 0.72 10.03 13.03
N ARG A 494 -0.40 9.47 12.55
CA ARG A 494 -1.74 9.89 12.99
C ARG A 494 -1.96 9.64 14.48
N GLU A 495 -1.49 8.52 15.01
CA GLU A 495 -1.57 8.23 16.45
C GLU A 495 -0.74 9.23 17.28
N LEU A 496 0.46 9.59 16.81
CA LEU A 496 1.31 10.57 17.48
C LEU A 496 0.66 11.95 17.51
N VAL A 497 0.04 12.38 16.41
CA VAL A 497 -0.68 13.66 16.36
C VAL A 497 -1.87 13.64 17.32
N ALA A 498 -2.64 12.56 17.37
CA ALA A 498 -3.77 12.45 18.30
C ALA A 498 -3.32 12.59 19.77
N LYS A 499 -2.20 11.95 20.14
CA LYS A 499 -1.60 12.10 21.48
C LYS A 499 -1.16 13.53 21.77
N ALA A 500 -0.58 14.22 20.78
CA ALA A 500 -0.15 15.61 20.92
C ALA A 500 -1.33 16.59 21.05
N GLN A 501 -2.43 16.36 20.30
CA GLN A 501 -3.66 17.14 20.43
C GLN A 501 -4.30 16.96 21.81
N GLU A 502 -4.31 15.74 22.35
CA GLU A 502 -4.79 15.49 23.70
C GLU A 502 -3.92 16.21 24.76
N ALA A 503 -2.60 16.20 24.60
CA ALA A 503 -1.69 16.93 25.46
C ALA A 503 -1.94 18.45 25.40
N LEU A 504 -2.14 19.02 24.20
CA LEU A 504 -2.48 20.43 24.00
C LEU A 504 -3.81 20.80 24.69
N GLY A 505 -4.81 19.92 24.65
CA GLY A 505 -6.09 20.11 25.34
C GLY A 505 -5.96 20.15 26.87
N ARG A 506 -4.94 19.50 27.43
CA ARG A 506 -4.65 19.48 28.87
C ARG A 506 -3.78 20.66 29.34
N MET A 507 -3.14 21.37 28.41
CA MET A 507 -2.37 22.57 28.74
C MET A 507 -3.32 23.71 29.15
N LYS A 508 -2.96 24.42 30.21
CA LYS A 508 -3.66 25.63 30.67
C LYS A 508 -3.16 26.85 29.94
#